data_AF-A0A177PJ34-F1
#
_entry.id   AF-A0A177PJ34-F1
#
_cell.length_a   1.000
_cell.length_b   1.000
_cell.length_c   1.000
_cell.angle_alpha   90.00
_cell.angle_beta   90.00
_cell.angle_gamma   90.00
#
_symmetry.space_group_name_H-M   'P 1'
#
loop_
_entity.id
_entity.type
_entity.pdbx_description
1 polymer ?
#
loop_
_entity_poly.entity_id
_entity_poly.type
_entity_poly.pdbx_seq_one_letter_code
_entity_poly.pdbx_strand_id
1 'polypeptide(L)'
;MHWFETQLAALNRLAADYLAAQRQSGGDIVNVSESARTKRAAFIDAVQALVDKVVKIKGIAACAAYHDGLILAQSAEVPHIDAFGAVIQETIRAAQHGQVSLSLGAIEQIVIVGADHKLAMLSVGPIILCIYSPKQVNLASVLSRQA
;
A
#
# COMPACT_ATOMS: atom_id res chain seq x y z
N MET A 1 5.62 17.96 9.18
CA MET A 1 4.89 16.92 8.43
C MET A 1 5.80 15.72 8.32
N HIS A 2 5.32 14.56 8.70
CA HIS A 2 6.11 13.35 8.86
C HIS A 2 6.36 12.73 7.47
N TRP A 3 7.63 12.46 7.10
CA TRP A 3 8.02 12.05 5.73
C TRP A 3 7.13 10.99 5.11
N PHE A 4 6.82 9.94 5.87
CA PHE A 4 5.98 8.83 5.41
C PHE A 4 4.58 9.29 4.98
N GLU A 5 3.92 10.16 5.75
CA GLU A 5 2.61 10.73 5.39
C GLU A 5 2.69 11.51 4.07
N THR A 6 3.77 12.27 3.86
CA THR A 6 4.01 12.96 2.59
C THR A 6 4.14 11.99 1.43
N GLN A 7 4.81 10.83 1.63
CA GLN A 7 4.89 9.79 0.60
C GLN A 7 3.51 9.18 0.31
N LEU A 8 2.72 8.87 1.34
CA LEU A 8 1.36 8.33 1.17
C LEU A 8 0.44 9.32 0.44
N ALA A 9 0.51 10.60 0.78
CA ALA A 9 -0.26 11.65 0.11
C ALA A 9 0.13 11.76 -1.38
N ALA A 10 1.43 11.70 -1.68
CA ALA A 10 1.92 11.71 -3.07
C ALA A 10 1.43 10.49 -3.86
N LEU A 11 1.45 9.29 -3.25
CA LEU A 11 0.92 8.07 -3.88
C LEU A 11 -0.59 8.15 -4.12
N ASN A 12 -1.36 8.65 -3.15
CA ASN A 12 -2.80 8.83 -3.30
C ASN A 12 -3.12 9.76 -4.48
N ARG A 13 -2.34 10.83 -4.68
CA ARG A 13 -2.49 11.72 -5.84
C ARG A 13 -2.21 10.99 -7.16
N LEU A 14 -1.09 10.25 -7.24
CA LEU A 14 -0.75 9.48 -8.44
C LEU A 14 -1.81 8.41 -8.76
N ALA A 15 -2.33 7.74 -7.74
CA ALA A 15 -3.42 6.79 -7.87
C ALA A 15 -4.69 7.44 -8.42
N ALA A 16 -5.07 8.62 -7.89
CA ALA A 16 -6.22 9.37 -8.37
C ALA A 16 -6.06 9.79 -9.85
N ASP A 17 -4.87 10.26 -10.23
CA ASP A 17 -4.58 10.66 -11.61
C ASP A 17 -4.67 9.49 -12.59
N TYR A 18 -4.20 8.31 -12.18
CA TYR A 18 -4.32 7.06 -12.95
C TYR A 18 -5.78 6.63 -13.11
N LEU A 19 -6.54 6.59 -12.02
CA LEU A 19 -7.97 6.22 -12.05
C LEU A 19 -8.80 7.19 -12.89
N ALA A 20 -8.49 8.48 -12.84
CA ALA A 20 -9.14 9.49 -13.67
C ALA A 20 -8.85 9.26 -15.16
N ALA A 21 -7.62 8.91 -15.53
CA ALA A 21 -7.25 8.62 -16.92
C ALA A 21 -7.97 7.37 -17.46
N GLN A 22 -8.16 6.33 -16.64
CA GLN A 22 -8.92 5.15 -17.06
C GLN A 22 -10.39 5.47 -17.41
N ARG A 23 -11.02 6.39 -16.67
CA ARG A 23 -12.42 6.78 -16.88
C ARG A 23 -12.65 7.61 -18.15
N GLN A 24 -11.60 8.23 -18.72
CA GLN A 24 -11.69 9.10 -19.89
C GLN A 24 -11.68 8.35 -21.24
N SER A 25 -11.70 7.01 -21.24
CA SER A 25 -11.56 6.13 -22.41
C SER A 25 -12.70 6.16 -23.45
N GLY A 26 -13.54 7.19 -23.47
CA GLY A 26 -14.76 7.26 -24.30
C GLY A 26 -14.61 7.86 -25.71
N GLY A 27 -13.49 8.53 -26.05
CA GLY A 27 -13.44 9.37 -27.27
C GLY A 27 -12.23 9.19 -28.19
N ASP A 28 -11.06 8.80 -27.67
CA ASP A 28 -9.83 8.64 -28.47
C ASP A 28 -8.96 7.52 -27.88
N ILE A 29 -9.19 6.29 -28.36
CA ILE A 29 -8.72 5.06 -27.73
C ILE A 29 -7.19 4.99 -27.68
N VAL A 30 -6.49 5.54 -28.67
CA VAL A 30 -5.03 5.41 -28.80
C VAL A 30 -4.31 6.36 -27.83
N ASN A 31 -4.63 7.66 -27.85
CA ASN A 31 -4.00 8.64 -26.97
C ASN A 31 -4.36 8.43 -25.48
N VAL A 32 -5.60 8.01 -25.21
CA VAL A 32 -6.02 7.68 -23.83
C VAL A 32 -5.27 6.46 -23.30
N SER A 33 -4.99 5.46 -24.16
CA SER A 33 -4.21 4.28 -23.76
C SER A 33 -2.76 4.61 -23.37
N GLU A 34 -2.11 5.53 -24.08
CA GLU A 34 -0.74 5.95 -23.78
C GLU A 34 -0.68 6.77 -22.48
N SER A 35 -1.58 7.74 -22.31
CA SER A 35 -1.67 8.54 -21.09
C SER A 35 -1.92 7.67 -19.85
N ALA A 36 -2.86 6.72 -19.94
CA ALA A 36 -3.16 5.79 -18.86
C ALA A 36 -1.96 4.88 -18.54
N ARG A 37 -1.22 4.41 -19.56
CA ARG A 37 -0.02 3.59 -19.39
C ARG A 37 1.09 4.34 -18.68
N THR A 38 1.36 5.59 -19.07
CA THR A 38 2.38 6.44 -18.43
C THR A 38 2.04 6.74 -16.97
N LYS A 39 0.77 7.07 -16.68
CA LYS A 39 0.31 7.31 -15.30
C LYS A 39 0.37 6.04 -14.45
N ARG A 40 0.03 4.87 -15.03
CA ARG A 40 0.18 3.58 -14.36
C ARG A 40 1.64 3.30 -14.02
N ALA A 41 2.55 3.51 -14.96
CA ALA A 41 3.99 3.31 -14.74
C ALA A 41 4.49 4.21 -13.60
N ALA A 42 4.19 5.52 -13.67
CA ALA A 42 4.58 6.47 -12.63
C ALA A 42 4.05 6.09 -11.24
N PHE A 43 2.81 5.59 -11.16
CA PHE A 43 2.24 5.09 -9.90
C PHE A 43 3.00 3.87 -9.39
N ILE A 44 3.22 2.85 -10.22
CA ILE A 44 3.93 1.62 -9.83
C ILE A 44 5.38 1.92 -9.41
N ASP A 45 6.08 2.75 -10.18
CA ASP A 45 7.46 3.15 -9.87
C ASP A 45 7.54 3.86 -8.52
N ALA A 46 6.58 4.75 -8.23
CA ALA A 46 6.50 5.43 -6.94
C ALA A 46 6.20 4.46 -5.78
N VAL A 47 5.33 3.46 -6.01
CA VAL A 47 5.04 2.42 -5.01
C VAL A 47 6.29 1.59 -4.71
N GLN A 48 7.00 1.12 -5.75
CA GLN A 48 8.24 0.37 -5.58
C GLN A 48 9.30 1.20 -4.84
N ALA A 49 9.48 2.46 -5.24
CA ALA A 49 10.40 3.38 -4.57
C ALA A 49 10.05 3.62 -3.09
N LEU A 50 8.76 3.65 -2.73
CA LEU A 50 8.35 3.73 -1.33
C LEU A 50 8.72 2.45 -0.57
N VAL A 51 8.35 1.28 -1.10
CA VAL A 51 8.62 -0.03 -0.51
C VAL A 51 10.13 -0.22 -0.24
N ASP A 52 10.97 0.16 -1.20
CA ASP A 52 12.44 0.09 -1.06
C ASP A 52 13.01 1.07 -0.04
N LYS A 53 12.38 2.22 0.19
CA LYS A 53 12.79 3.16 1.24
C LYS A 53 12.34 2.68 2.61
N VAL A 54 11.11 2.16 2.72
CA VAL A 54 10.53 1.68 3.97
C VAL A 54 11.35 0.52 4.53
N VAL A 55 11.77 -0.45 3.72
CA VAL A 55 12.56 -1.59 4.21
C VAL A 55 13.94 -1.18 4.75
N LYS A 56 14.48 -0.04 4.31
CA LYS A 56 15.77 0.49 4.80
C LYS A 56 15.66 1.11 6.19
N ILE A 57 14.44 1.29 6.71
CA ILE A 57 14.22 1.82 8.06
C ILE A 57 14.56 0.72 9.07
N LYS A 58 15.46 1.05 10.01
CA LYS A 58 15.85 0.13 11.08
C LYS A 58 14.62 -0.34 11.87
N GLY A 59 14.45 -1.66 11.94
CA GLY A 59 13.33 -2.29 12.64
C GLY A 59 12.17 -2.69 11.73
N ILE A 60 12.22 -2.38 10.43
CA ILE A 60 11.31 -2.95 9.44
C ILE A 60 12.00 -4.17 8.83
N ALA A 61 11.29 -5.30 8.82
CA ALA A 61 11.81 -6.57 8.33
C ALA A 61 11.48 -6.78 6.85
N ALA A 62 10.30 -6.35 6.41
CA ALA A 62 9.92 -6.36 5.00
C ALA A 62 8.81 -5.36 4.71
N CYS A 63 8.67 -5.01 3.43
CA CYS A 63 7.57 -4.20 2.94
C CYS A 63 7.10 -4.71 1.59
N ALA A 64 5.79 -4.74 1.37
CA ALA A 64 5.18 -5.13 0.11
C ALA A 64 3.93 -4.30 -0.16
N ALA A 65 3.58 -4.16 -1.43
CA ALA A 65 2.34 -3.53 -1.87
C ALA A 65 1.55 -4.52 -2.71
N TYR A 66 0.24 -4.58 -2.48
CA TYR A 66 -0.68 -5.47 -3.19
C TYR A 66 -1.78 -4.68 -3.87
N HIS A 67 -2.21 -5.18 -5.04
CA HIS A 67 -3.38 -4.70 -5.75
C HIS A 67 -4.23 -5.91 -6.14
N ASP A 68 -5.48 -5.94 -5.68
CA ASP A 68 -6.42 -7.05 -5.92
C ASP A 68 -5.84 -8.45 -5.61
N GLY A 69 -5.11 -8.54 -4.50
CA GLY A 69 -4.50 -9.78 -4.04
C GLY A 69 -3.22 -10.19 -4.78
N LEU A 70 -2.80 -9.42 -5.79
CA LEU A 70 -1.55 -9.62 -6.52
C LEU A 70 -0.46 -8.70 -5.98
N ILE A 71 0.77 -9.21 -5.92
CA ILE A 71 1.92 -8.41 -5.50
C ILE A 71 2.28 -7.39 -6.59
N LEU A 72 2.39 -6.12 -6.20
CA LEU A 72 2.75 -5.01 -7.09
C LEU A 72 4.21 -4.61 -6.90
N ALA A 73 4.68 -4.60 -5.65
CA ALA A 73 6.03 -4.24 -5.28
C ALA A 73 6.41 -4.99 -3.99
N GLN A 74 7.69 -5.31 -3.84
CA GLN A 74 8.22 -5.91 -2.61
C GLN A 74 9.67 -5.53 -2.40
N SER A 75 10.07 -5.51 -1.13
CA SER A 75 11.46 -5.35 -0.73
C SER A 75 11.73 -6.17 0.53
N ALA A 76 12.89 -6.83 0.53
CA ALA A 76 13.27 -7.96 1.38
C ALA A 76 12.39 -9.21 1.20
N GLU A 77 13.02 -10.38 1.18
CA GLU A 77 12.33 -11.66 1.04
C GLU A 77 11.72 -12.08 2.38
N VAL A 78 10.39 -12.23 2.39
CA VAL A 78 9.67 -13.01 3.39
C VAL A 78 9.08 -14.21 2.67
N PRO A 79 9.22 -15.43 3.20
CA PRO A 79 8.65 -16.61 2.58
C PRO A 79 7.16 -16.41 2.27
N HIS A 80 6.74 -16.76 1.05
CA HIS A 80 5.34 -16.75 0.61
C HIS A 80 4.65 -15.37 0.61
N ILE A 81 5.41 -14.28 0.60
CA ILE A 81 4.84 -12.92 0.59
C ILE A 81 4.01 -12.64 -0.68
N ASP A 82 4.30 -13.31 -1.79
CA ASP A 82 3.51 -13.31 -3.02
C ASP A 82 2.16 -14.02 -2.84
N ALA A 83 2.17 -15.23 -2.27
CA ALA A 83 0.96 -16.00 -1.97
C ALA A 83 0.08 -15.36 -0.89
N PHE A 84 0.67 -14.51 -0.05
CA PHE A 84 -0.03 -13.84 1.03
C PHE A 84 -1.01 -12.75 0.55
N GLY A 85 -0.87 -12.26 -0.69
CA GLY A 85 -1.73 -11.21 -1.23
C GLY A 85 -3.22 -11.55 -1.21
N ALA A 86 -3.59 -12.81 -1.48
CA ALA A 86 -4.98 -13.25 -1.40
C ALA A 86 -5.55 -13.15 0.03
N VAL A 87 -4.73 -13.48 1.04
CA VAL A 87 -5.12 -13.39 2.46
C VAL A 87 -5.29 -11.93 2.88
N ILE A 88 -4.40 -11.04 2.44
CA ILE A 88 -4.50 -9.59 2.65
C ILE A 88 -5.83 -9.06 2.10
N GLN A 89 -6.18 -9.45 0.87
CA GLN A 89 -7.41 -8.99 0.22
C GLN A 89 -8.65 -9.45 0.99
N GLU A 90 -8.70 -10.71 1.41
CA GLU A 90 -9.83 -11.23 2.17
C GLU A 90 -9.95 -10.57 3.56
N THR A 91 -8.82 -10.32 4.21
CA THR A 91 -8.77 -9.61 5.50
C THR A 91 -9.35 -8.19 5.40
N ILE A 92 -8.98 -7.45 4.35
CA ILE A 92 -9.52 -6.10 4.11
C ILE A 92 -11.02 -6.15 3.84
N ARG A 93 -11.49 -7.10 3.00
CA ARG A 93 -12.93 -7.26 2.73
C ARG A 93 -13.72 -7.55 4.00
N ALA A 94 -13.21 -8.47 4.84
CA ALA A 94 -13.83 -8.77 6.12
C ALA A 94 -13.90 -7.55 7.05
N ALA A 95 -12.81 -6.76 7.13
CA ALA A 95 -12.80 -5.52 7.91
C ALA A 95 -13.78 -4.47 7.37
N GLN A 96 -13.87 -4.32 6.05
CA GLN A 96 -14.82 -3.41 5.40
C GLN A 96 -16.27 -3.79 5.69
N HIS A 97 -16.61 -5.08 5.76
CA HIS A 97 -17.93 -5.52 6.20
C HIS A 97 -18.20 -5.17 7.66
N GLY A 98 -17.19 -5.21 8.53
CA GLY A 98 -17.31 -4.85 9.95
C GLY A 98 -17.39 -3.34 10.22
N GLN A 99 -17.00 -2.49 9.27
CA GLN A 99 -16.84 -1.05 9.50
C GLN A 99 -18.16 -0.34 9.87
N VAL A 100 -19.30 -0.80 9.31
CA VAL A 100 -20.63 -0.25 9.57
C VAL A 100 -21.07 -0.58 11.00
N SER A 101 -20.90 -1.83 11.41
CA SER A 101 -21.28 -2.31 12.75
C SER A 101 -20.56 -1.56 13.87
N LEU A 102 -19.35 -1.07 13.59
CA LEU A 102 -18.50 -0.37 14.56
C LEU A 102 -18.43 1.15 14.31
N SER A 103 -19.13 1.67 13.30
CA SER A 103 -19.08 3.09 12.91
C SER A 103 -17.66 3.65 12.70
N LEU A 104 -16.77 2.85 12.10
CA LEU A 104 -15.34 3.21 11.96
C LEU A 104 -15.05 4.19 10.82
N GLY A 105 -16.02 4.43 9.92
CA GLY A 105 -15.74 5.05 8.63
C GLY A 105 -15.00 4.10 7.69
N ALA A 106 -14.25 4.63 6.75
CA ALA A 106 -13.45 3.81 5.83
C ALA A 106 -12.27 3.16 6.56
N ILE A 107 -11.99 1.89 6.28
CA ILE A 107 -10.82 1.20 6.83
C ILE A 107 -9.53 1.72 6.19
N GLU A 108 -8.81 2.57 6.91
CA GLU A 108 -7.51 3.11 6.49
C GLU A 108 -6.34 2.20 6.87
N GLN A 109 -6.46 1.48 7.99
CA GLN A 109 -5.40 0.65 8.53
C GLN A 109 -5.93 -0.58 9.25
N ILE A 110 -5.22 -1.70 9.10
CA ILE A 110 -5.34 -2.89 9.94
C ILE A 110 -3.96 -3.21 10.52
N VAL A 111 -3.90 -3.59 11.80
CA VAL A 111 -2.67 -4.08 12.43
C VAL A 111 -2.92 -5.44 13.03
N ILE A 112 -2.17 -6.44 12.56
CA ILE A 112 -2.16 -7.80 13.10
C ILE A 112 -0.88 -7.96 13.92
N VAL A 113 -1.00 -8.32 15.20
CA VAL A 113 0.13 -8.50 16.10
C VAL A 113 0.21 -9.96 16.54
N GLY A 114 1.23 -10.66 16.08
CA GLY A 114 1.57 -12.00 16.53
C GLY A 114 2.43 -12.00 17.80
N ALA A 115 2.98 -13.16 18.15
CA ALA A 115 3.88 -13.31 19.29
C ALA A 115 5.20 -12.55 19.07
N ASP A 116 5.80 -12.69 17.89
CA ASP A 116 7.14 -12.18 17.58
C ASP A 116 7.12 -10.95 16.67
N HIS A 117 6.16 -10.91 15.75
CA HIS A 117 6.09 -9.92 14.68
C HIS A 117 4.69 -9.33 14.57
N LYS A 118 4.61 -8.21 13.86
CA LYS A 118 3.37 -7.59 13.45
C LYS A 118 3.40 -7.18 11.99
N LEU A 119 2.21 -7.07 11.46
CA LEU A 119 1.92 -6.62 10.13
C LEU A 119 0.99 -5.41 10.22
N ALA A 120 1.41 -4.28 9.68
CA ALA A 120 0.52 -3.15 9.41
C ALA A 120 0.13 -3.17 7.93
N MET A 121 -1.17 -3.09 7.68
CA MET A 121 -1.79 -3.02 6.35
C MET A 121 -2.41 -1.64 6.22
N LEU A 122 -2.01 -0.87 5.23
CA LEU A 122 -2.44 0.52 5.01
C LEU A 122 -3.13 0.62 3.65
N SER A 123 -4.34 1.16 3.62
CA SER A 123 -5.06 1.46 2.38
C SER A 123 -4.48 2.73 1.74
N VAL A 124 -3.94 2.62 0.53
CA VAL A 124 -3.37 3.75 -0.22
C VAL A 124 -3.95 3.74 -1.63
N GLY A 125 -5.03 4.48 -1.84
CA GLY A 125 -5.79 4.42 -3.09
C GLY A 125 -6.25 2.99 -3.38
N PRO A 126 -5.91 2.39 -4.55
CA PRO A 126 -6.31 1.04 -4.92
C PRO A 126 -5.37 -0.07 -4.39
N ILE A 127 -4.32 0.28 -3.63
CA ILE A 127 -3.34 -0.68 -3.14
C ILE A 127 -3.41 -0.83 -1.62
N ILE A 128 -2.93 -1.98 -1.14
CA ILE A 128 -2.67 -2.23 0.27
C ILE A 128 -1.16 -2.29 0.47
N LEU A 129 -0.62 -1.36 1.25
CA LEU A 129 0.78 -1.35 1.66
C LEU A 129 0.92 -2.15 2.96
N CYS A 130 1.76 -3.17 2.94
CA CYS A 130 2.06 -4.05 4.05
C CYS A 130 3.46 -3.76 4.59
N ILE A 131 3.57 -3.55 5.91
CA ILE A 131 4.83 -3.35 6.62
C ILE A 131 4.95 -4.43 7.70
N TYR A 132 5.94 -5.29 7.55
CA TYR A 132 6.25 -6.36 8.48
C TYR A 132 7.42 -5.97 9.39
N SER A 133 7.26 -6.13 10.70
CA SER A 133 8.27 -5.72 11.68
C SER A 133 8.20 -6.58 12.95
N PRO A 134 9.28 -6.66 13.74
CA PRO A 134 9.21 -7.23 15.09
C PRO A 134 8.17 -6.50 15.95
N LYS A 135 7.46 -7.26 16.80
CA LYS A 135 6.33 -6.77 17.61
C LYS A 135 6.66 -5.52 18.43
N GLN A 136 7.87 -5.47 18.98
CA GLN A 136 8.38 -4.41 19.84
C GLN A 136 8.67 -3.09 19.11
N VAL A 137 8.78 -3.10 17.78
CA VAL A 137 9.12 -1.88 17.00
C VAL A 137 7.92 -0.95 16.94
N ASN A 138 8.01 0.27 17.48
CA ASN A 138 6.94 1.26 17.30
C ASN A 138 6.98 1.81 15.86
N LEU A 139 6.11 1.28 14.99
CA LEU A 139 6.05 1.63 13.57
C LEU A 139 5.83 3.13 13.32
N ALA A 140 4.87 3.75 14.02
CA ALA A 140 4.63 5.19 13.91
C ALA A 140 5.90 5.98 14.25
N SER A 141 6.58 5.61 15.35
CA SER A 141 7.81 6.29 15.73
C SER A 141 8.94 6.10 14.72
N VAL A 142 9.15 4.92 14.14
CA VAL A 142 10.29 4.70 13.21
C VAL A 142 10.03 5.33 11.84
N LEU A 143 8.78 5.30 11.36
CA LEU A 143 8.38 5.97 10.13
C LEU A 143 8.49 7.50 10.27
N SER A 144 8.42 8.03 11.51
CA SER A 144 8.49 9.49 11.80
C SER A 144 9.86 10.10 11.72
N ARG A 145 10.89 9.28 11.89
CA ARG A 145 12.25 9.73 12.14
C ARG A 145 13.11 9.86 10.88
N GLN A 146 12.68 9.29 9.75
CA GLN A 146 13.33 9.58 8.48
C GLN A 146 12.78 10.91 7.97
N ALA A 147 13.54 11.99 8.11
CA ALA A 147 13.40 13.23 7.35
C ALA A 147 14.76 13.51 6.71
#